data_AF-A0A661CT28-F1
#
_entry.id   AF-A0A661CT28-F1
#
_cell.length_a   1.000
_cell.length_b   1.000
_cell.length_c   1.000
_cell.angle_alpha   90.00
_cell.angle_beta   90.00
_cell.angle_gamma   90.00
#
_symmetry.space_group_name_H-M   'P 1'
#
loop_
_entity.id
_entity.type
_entity.pdbx_description
1 polymer ?
#
loop_
_entity_poly.entity_id
_entity_poly.type
_entity_poly.pdbx_seq_one_letter_code
_entity_poly.pdbx_strand_id
1 'polypeptide(L)'
;MMRKKLWLITLISVLTSFSFLSVAQEEQSSKAPCDKYETTADMRNCLEQRYEAADKALNEVYKQLRSKLSKKCQTQLKETQLWWIKFRDLSAAFEASEAEGGSMYPLVYNSVLRTITEKRVEELKKRLKKMPSEN
;
A
#
# COMPACT_ATOMS: atom_id res chain seq x y z
N MET A 1 29.75 19.00 -70.41
CA MET A 1 28.82 19.62 -71.38
C MET A 1 27.44 19.78 -70.75
N MET A 2 26.96 21.03 -70.65
CA MET A 2 25.58 21.57 -70.69
C MET A 2 24.41 20.71 -70.11
N ARG A 3 23.82 21.07 -68.96
CA ARG A 3 22.69 22.02 -68.73
C ARG A 3 21.34 21.63 -69.36
N LYS A 4 20.30 21.50 -68.50
CA LYS A 4 18.89 22.01 -68.55
C LYS A 4 17.93 20.98 -67.91
N LYS A 5 17.35 21.20 -66.71
CA LYS A 5 16.04 21.87 -66.40
C LYS A 5 14.90 21.41 -67.33
N LEU A 6 13.67 21.11 -66.93
CA LEU A 6 12.88 21.03 -65.69
C LEU A 6 11.46 20.63 -66.19
N TRP A 7 10.67 19.87 -65.42
CA TRP A 7 9.20 19.94 -65.26
C TRP A 7 8.31 18.68 -65.48
N LEU A 8 7.34 18.58 -64.54
CA LEU A 8 5.96 18.09 -64.62
C LEU A 8 5.75 16.55 -64.66
N ILE A 9 5.53 15.90 -63.51
CA ILE A 9 4.26 15.67 -62.75
C ILE A 9 3.28 14.72 -63.48
N THR A 10 2.98 13.57 -62.84
CA THR A 10 1.72 12.77 -62.82
C THR A 10 2.11 11.33 -62.40
N LEU A 11 1.41 10.51 -61.61
CA LEU A 11 0.20 10.49 -60.78
C LEU A 11 0.15 9.05 -60.20
N ILE A 12 -0.65 8.80 -59.15
CA ILE A 12 -1.13 7.46 -58.67
C ILE A 12 -0.15 6.72 -57.71
N SER A 13 -0.31 6.89 -56.38
CA SER A 13 -1.20 6.11 -55.49
C SER A 13 -0.68 4.69 -55.19
N VAL A 14 0.05 4.56 -54.08
CA VAL A 14 -0.10 3.40 -53.17
C VAL A 14 -0.06 3.90 -51.73
N LEU A 15 -1.21 3.78 -51.08
CA LEU A 15 -1.41 3.81 -49.64
C LEU A 15 -0.46 2.83 -48.95
N THR A 16 0.46 3.33 -48.14
CA THR A 16 0.90 2.64 -46.91
C THR A 16 1.01 3.68 -45.80
N SER A 17 -0.15 4.10 -45.30
CA SER A 17 -0.30 4.89 -44.09
C SER A 17 0.16 4.06 -42.89
N PHE A 18 1.45 4.07 -42.61
CA PHE A 18 2.00 3.61 -41.33
C PHE A 18 1.78 4.74 -40.30
N SER A 19 0.52 4.95 -39.95
CA SER A 19 0.16 5.81 -38.82
C SER A 19 0.51 5.06 -37.55
N PHE A 20 1.69 5.35 -37.01
CA PHE A 20 2.01 5.10 -35.62
C PHE A 20 0.92 5.80 -34.78
N LEU A 21 -0.08 5.05 -34.32
CA LEU A 21 -0.88 5.50 -33.19
C LEU A 21 0.05 5.45 -31.97
N SER A 22 0.54 6.61 -31.57
CA SER A 22 1.05 6.83 -30.23
C SER A 22 -0.02 6.35 -29.25
N VAL A 23 0.23 5.20 -28.61
CA VAL A 23 -0.38 4.91 -27.32
C VAL A 23 0.12 6.03 -26.41
N ALA A 24 -0.76 6.99 -26.11
CA ALA A 24 -0.57 7.86 -24.96
C ALA A 24 -0.54 6.92 -23.74
N GLN A 25 0.66 6.67 -23.23
CA GLN A 25 0.83 6.08 -21.92
C GLN A 25 0.20 7.07 -20.94
N GLU A 26 -0.98 6.76 -20.44
CA GLU A 26 -1.35 7.22 -19.11
C GLU A 26 -0.37 6.55 -18.15
N GLU A 27 0.75 7.24 -17.89
CA GLU A 27 1.50 6.98 -16.68
C GLU A 27 0.54 7.28 -15.53
N GLN A 28 -0.10 6.23 -15.01
CA GLN A 28 -0.68 6.28 -13.68
C GLN A 28 0.49 6.46 -12.70
N SER A 29 0.90 7.71 -12.56
CA SER A 29 1.71 8.21 -11.46
C SER A 29 1.02 7.72 -10.21
N SER A 30 1.60 6.71 -9.55
CA SER A 30 1.16 6.27 -8.23
C SER A 30 1.40 7.41 -7.26
N LYS A 31 0.46 8.38 -7.22
CA LYS A 31 0.40 9.36 -6.14
C LYS A 31 0.37 8.58 -4.85
N ALA A 32 1.12 9.04 -3.85
CA ALA A 32 1.01 8.43 -2.55
C ALA A 32 -0.48 8.52 -2.16
N PRO A 33 -1.07 7.45 -1.60
CA PRO A 33 -2.53 7.27 -1.55
C PRO A 33 -3.29 8.23 -0.64
N CYS A 34 -2.66 9.33 -0.29
CA CYS A 34 -2.99 10.25 0.76
C CYS A 34 -2.67 11.71 0.36
N ASP A 35 -2.36 11.98 -0.91
CA ASP A 35 -1.88 13.30 -1.36
C ASP A 35 -2.99 14.35 -1.50
N LYS A 36 -4.25 13.95 -1.55
CA LYS A 36 -5.43 14.83 -1.52
C LYS A 36 -6.62 14.10 -0.89
N TYR A 37 -7.36 14.78 -0.02
CA TYR A 37 -8.66 14.32 0.48
C TYR A 37 -9.71 15.40 0.20
N GLU A 38 -10.58 15.16 -0.77
CA GLU A 38 -11.66 16.10 -1.12
C GLU A 38 -13.01 15.58 -0.60
N THR A 39 -13.12 14.28 -0.33
CA THR A 39 -14.32 13.62 0.20
C THR A 39 -14.03 12.74 1.42
N THR A 40 -15.06 12.41 2.20
CA THR A 40 -14.98 11.42 3.28
C THR A 40 -14.59 10.02 2.75
N ALA A 41 -14.94 9.71 1.51
CA ALA A 41 -14.55 8.46 0.86
C ALA A 41 -13.03 8.41 0.60
N ASP A 42 -12.43 9.53 0.16
CA ASP A 42 -10.98 9.63 -0.03
C ASP A 42 -10.23 9.48 1.29
N MET A 43 -10.74 10.14 2.35
CA MET A 43 -10.18 9.99 3.70
C MET A 43 -10.22 8.54 4.16
N ARG A 44 -11.37 7.86 3.98
CA ARG A 44 -11.52 6.44 4.35
C ARG A 44 -10.52 5.56 3.62
N ASN A 45 -10.43 5.70 2.30
CA ASN A 45 -9.52 4.91 1.48
C ASN A 45 -8.05 5.10 1.89
N CYS A 46 -7.62 6.32 2.20
CA CYS A 46 -6.26 6.53 2.67
C CYS A 46 -6.03 5.93 4.07
N LEU A 47 -6.96 6.10 5.01
CA LEU A 47 -6.78 5.53 6.35
C LEU A 47 -6.72 4.01 6.32
N GLU A 48 -7.53 3.38 5.47
CA GLU A 48 -7.47 1.95 5.18
C GLU A 48 -6.10 1.55 4.63
N GLN A 49 -5.58 2.23 3.60
CA GLN A 49 -4.26 1.94 3.03
C GLN A 49 -3.11 2.18 4.03
N ARG A 50 -3.21 3.19 4.88
CA ARG A 50 -2.23 3.42 5.96
C ARG A 50 -2.26 2.30 6.98
N TYR A 51 -3.45 1.78 7.32
CA TYR A 51 -3.57 0.61 8.18
C TYR A 51 -2.98 -0.63 7.50
N GLU A 52 -3.27 -0.89 6.23
CA GLU A 52 -2.71 -2.01 5.47
C GLU A 52 -1.17 -1.96 5.43
N ALA A 53 -0.59 -0.78 5.25
CA ALA A 53 0.86 -0.59 5.31
C ALA A 53 1.43 -0.95 6.69
N ALA A 54 0.75 -0.54 7.77
CA ALA A 54 1.14 -0.90 9.13
C ALA A 54 1.01 -2.41 9.40
N ASP A 55 -0.07 -3.04 8.92
CA ASP A 55 -0.29 -4.49 9.06
C ASP A 55 0.73 -5.30 8.25
N LYS A 56 1.10 -4.83 7.06
CA LYS A 56 2.22 -5.40 6.29
C LYS A 56 3.52 -5.35 7.08
N ALA A 57 3.87 -4.19 7.63
CA ALA A 57 5.07 -4.03 8.45
C ALA A 57 5.04 -4.93 9.71
N LEU A 58 3.86 -5.10 10.32
CA LEU A 58 3.65 -5.99 11.46
C LEU A 58 3.95 -7.44 11.08
N ASN A 59 3.39 -7.90 9.96
CA ASN A 59 3.58 -9.27 9.48
C ASN A 59 5.04 -9.56 9.11
N GLU A 60 5.74 -8.58 8.53
CA GLU A 60 7.17 -8.67 8.22
C GLU A 60 8.01 -8.85 9.49
N VAL A 61 7.85 -7.98 10.48
CA VAL A 61 8.61 -8.10 11.74
C VAL A 61 8.22 -9.34 12.54
N TYR A 62 6.95 -9.75 12.52
CA TYR A 62 6.50 -10.99 13.13
C TYR A 62 7.22 -12.21 12.54
N LYS A 63 7.32 -12.30 11.20
CA LYS A 63 8.03 -13.40 10.52
C LYS A 63 9.52 -13.41 10.88
N GLN A 64 10.17 -12.25 10.90
CA GLN A 64 11.58 -12.13 11.28
C GLN A 64 11.84 -12.51 12.74
N LEU A 65 10.97 -12.09 13.66
CA LEU A 65 11.08 -12.48 15.07
C LEU A 65 10.86 -13.98 15.22
N ARG A 66 9.80 -14.52 14.60
CA ARG A 66 9.44 -15.93 14.69
C ARG A 66 10.55 -16.86 14.19
N SER A 67 11.29 -16.49 13.15
CA SER A 67 12.38 -17.32 12.62
C SER A 67 13.55 -17.48 13.59
N LYS A 68 13.75 -16.54 14.53
CA LYS A 68 14.81 -16.58 15.55
C LYS A 68 14.42 -17.29 16.85
N LEU A 69 13.21 -17.84 16.92
CA LEU A 69 12.67 -18.45 18.14
C LEU A 69 12.68 -19.98 18.07
N SER A 70 12.86 -20.62 19.23
CA SER A 70 12.60 -22.05 19.41
C SER A 70 11.14 -22.38 19.10
N LYS A 71 10.83 -23.65 18.76
CA LYS A 71 9.45 -24.07 18.44
C LYS A 71 8.45 -23.73 19.54
N LYS A 72 8.83 -23.92 20.81
CA LYS A 72 8.00 -23.54 21.96
C LYS A 72 7.68 -22.04 21.95
N CYS A 73 8.70 -21.20 21.78
CA CYS A 73 8.53 -19.75 21.75
C CYS A 73 7.78 -19.27 20.50
N GLN A 74 7.89 -19.97 19.34
CA GLN A 74 7.08 -19.66 18.16
C GLN A 74 5.59 -19.87 18.42
N THR A 75 5.21 -20.96 19.10
CA THR A 75 3.81 -21.22 19.48
C THR A 75 3.29 -20.13 20.42
N GLN A 76 4.07 -19.79 21.46
CA GLN A 76 3.70 -18.72 22.39
C GLN A 76 3.58 -17.37 21.68
N LEU A 77 4.50 -17.03 20.77
CA LEU A 77 4.43 -15.80 19.98
C LEU A 77 3.15 -15.77 19.14
N LYS A 78 2.79 -16.87 18.46
CA LYS A 78 1.54 -16.99 17.69
C LYS A 78 0.33 -16.74 18.58
N GLU A 79 0.24 -17.38 19.75
CA GLU A 79 -0.88 -17.20 20.67
C GLU A 79 -0.99 -15.76 21.16
N THR A 80 0.12 -15.13 21.58
CA THR A 80 0.11 -13.73 22.00
C THR A 80 -0.33 -12.79 20.88
N GLN A 81 0.00 -13.11 19.62
CA GLN A 81 -0.38 -12.30 18.48
C GLN A 81 -1.88 -12.44 18.16
N LEU A 82 -2.46 -13.64 18.29
CA LEU A 82 -3.91 -13.85 18.13
C LEU A 82 -4.71 -13.09 19.20
N TRP A 83 -4.28 -13.15 20.46
CA TRP A 83 -4.89 -12.36 21.53
C TRP A 83 -4.75 -10.85 21.31
N TRP A 84 -3.58 -10.42 20.82
CA TRP A 84 -3.36 -9.02 20.46
C TRP A 84 -4.27 -8.55 19.33
N ILE A 85 -4.52 -9.37 18.29
CA ILE A 85 -5.48 -9.05 17.22
C ILE A 85 -6.87 -8.83 17.81
N LYS A 86 -7.32 -9.73 18.70
CA LYS A 86 -8.62 -9.58 19.37
C LYS A 86 -8.70 -8.29 20.19
N PHE A 87 -7.64 -7.95 20.92
CA PHE A 87 -7.53 -6.68 21.63
C PHE A 87 -7.63 -5.49 20.67
N ARG A 88 -6.82 -5.47 19.61
CA ARG A 88 -6.80 -4.40 18.60
C ARG A 88 -8.19 -4.14 18.02
N ASP A 89 -8.85 -5.20 17.57
CA ASP A 89 -10.14 -5.09 16.88
C ASP A 89 -11.25 -4.63 17.84
N LEU A 90 -11.22 -5.10 19.11
CA LEU A 90 -12.14 -4.64 20.14
C LEU A 90 -11.87 -3.18 20.54
N SER A 91 -10.61 -2.76 20.67
CA SER A 91 -10.25 -1.38 20.96
C SER A 91 -10.69 -0.43 19.84
N ALA A 92 -10.46 -0.80 18.58
CA ALA A 92 -10.90 0.00 17.44
C ALA A 92 -12.44 0.12 17.39
N ALA A 93 -13.17 -0.96 17.65
CA ALA A 93 -14.64 -0.92 17.71
C ALA A 93 -15.14 -0.05 18.87
N PHE A 94 -14.52 -0.16 20.04
CA PHE A 94 -14.87 0.65 21.21
C PHE A 94 -14.61 2.14 20.98
N GLU A 95 -13.42 2.51 20.51
CA GLU A 95 -13.06 3.92 20.25
C GLU A 95 -13.90 4.55 19.13
N ALA A 96 -14.37 3.76 18.16
CA ALA A 96 -15.24 4.24 17.09
C ALA A 96 -16.74 4.30 17.48
N SER A 97 -17.13 3.80 18.65
CA SER A 97 -18.54 3.60 19.04
C SER A 97 -19.36 4.90 19.07
N GLU A 98 -18.75 6.02 19.45
CA GLU A 98 -19.43 7.34 19.45
C GLU A 98 -19.86 7.78 18.04
N ALA A 99 -19.23 7.24 17.00
CA ALA A 99 -19.51 7.54 15.60
C ALA A 99 -20.36 6.46 14.91
N GLU A 100 -20.86 5.46 15.64
CA GLU A 100 -21.59 4.32 15.09
C GLU A 100 -22.79 4.75 14.22
N GLY A 101 -22.94 4.11 13.06
CA GLY A 101 -23.94 4.46 12.04
C GLY A 101 -23.62 5.72 11.22
N GLY A 102 -22.60 6.49 11.59
CA GLY A 102 -22.15 7.69 10.90
C GLY A 102 -20.98 7.48 9.94
N SER A 103 -20.76 8.45 9.06
CA SER A 103 -19.64 8.45 8.09
C SER A 103 -18.25 8.60 8.74
N MET A 104 -18.20 8.98 10.02
CA MET A 104 -16.97 9.12 10.80
C MET A 104 -16.49 7.79 11.39
N TYR A 105 -17.38 6.80 11.59
CA TYR A 105 -17.03 5.49 12.14
C TYR A 105 -15.82 4.84 11.45
N PRO A 106 -15.82 4.64 10.12
CA PRO A 106 -14.70 3.97 9.46
C PRO A 106 -13.40 4.79 9.50
N LEU A 107 -13.48 6.11 9.69
CA LEU A 107 -12.30 6.95 9.82
C LEU A 107 -11.64 6.74 11.19
N VAL A 108 -12.42 6.77 12.27
CA VAL A 108 -11.93 6.52 13.63
C VAL A 108 -11.41 5.09 13.72
N TYR A 109 -12.20 4.11 13.28
CA TYR A 109 -11.86 2.70 13.34
C TYR A 109 -10.50 2.39 12.67
N ASN A 110 -10.31 2.81 11.41
CA ASN A 110 -9.05 2.57 10.70
C ASN A 110 -7.86 3.33 11.30
N SER A 111 -8.09 4.55 11.83
CA SER A 111 -7.03 5.31 12.51
C SER A 111 -6.53 4.59 13.77
N VAL A 112 -7.44 4.00 14.56
CA VAL A 112 -7.12 3.24 15.76
C VAL A 112 -6.43 1.93 15.40
N LEU A 113 -6.94 1.18 14.41
CA LEU A 113 -6.29 -0.01 13.89
C LEU A 113 -4.84 0.25 13.49
N ARG A 114 -4.58 1.30 12.70
CA ARG A 114 -3.23 1.73 12.31
C ARG A 114 -2.36 2.01 13.54
N THR A 115 -2.84 2.85 14.45
CA THR A 115 -2.06 3.31 15.61
C THR A 115 -1.66 2.16 16.54
N ILE A 116 -2.59 1.25 16.85
CA ILE A 116 -2.31 0.08 17.69
C ILE A 116 -1.34 -0.87 16.96
N THR A 117 -1.49 -1.02 15.64
CA THR A 117 -0.62 -1.86 14.81
C THR A 117 0.81 -1.32 14.75
N GLU A 118 1.00 -0.02 14.56
CA GLU A 118 2.32 0.64 14.58
C GLU A 118 3.03 0.44 15.93
N LYS A 119 2.31 0.60 17.05
CA LYS A 119 2.88 0.32 18.39
C LYS A 119 3.35 -1.12 18.50
N ARG A 120 2.56 -2.08 18.00
CA ARG A 120 2.93 -3.49 18.02
C ARG A 120 4.15 -3.78 17.14
N VAL A 121 4.27 -3.14 15.98
CA VAL A 121 5.46 -3.23 15.14
C VAL A 121 6.71 -2.83 15.93
N GLU A 122 6.68 -1.69 16.61
CA GLU A 122 7.82 -1.21 17.41
C GLU A 122 8.15 -2.14 18.59
N GLU A 123 7.13 -2.66 19.26
CA GLU A 123 7.31 -3.69 20.28
C GLU A 123 8.02 -4.95 19.76
N LEU A 124 7.58 -5.47 18.60
CA LEU A 124 8.18 -6.66 18.00
C LEU A 124 9.59 -6.38 17.49
N LYS A 125 9.85 -5.20 16.90
CA LYS A 125 11.20 -4.76 16.51
C LYS A 125 12.13 -4.68 17.71
N LYS A 126 11.66 -4.14 18.84
CA LYS A 126 12.45 -4.06 20.08
C LYS A 126 12.81 -5.45 20.61
N ARG A 127 11.90 -6.43 20.49
CA ARG A 127 12.18 -7.83 20.83
C ARG A 127 13.17 -8.45 19.86
N LEU A 128 13.00 -8.23 18.56
CA LEU A 128 13.89 -8.72 17.51
C LEU A 128 15.34 -8.22 17.69
N LYS A 129 15.53 -6.94 18.00
CA LYS A 129 16.86 -6.33 18.26
C LYS A 129 17.61 -6.95 19.44
N LYS A 130 16.90 -7.59 20.37
CA LYS A 130 17.50 -8.26 21.54
C LYS A 130 17.88 -9.71 21.27
N MET A 131 17.49 -10.27 20.12
CA MET A 131 17.87 -11.62 19.76
C MET A 131 19.32 -11.63 19.28
N PRO A 132 20.13 -12.64 19.66
CA PRO A 132 21.49 -12.78 19.16
C PRO A 132 21.51 -12.77 17.62
N SER A 133 22.45 -12.03 17.04
CA SER A 133 22.82 -12.24 15.63
C SER A 133 23.52 -13.59 15.56
N GLU A 134 22.95 -14.54 14.83
CA GLU A 134 23.70 -15.73 14.41
C GLU A 134 24.83 -15.23 13.49
N ASN A 135 26.08 -15.37 13.96
CA ASN A 135 27.30 -15.31 13.16
C ASN A 135 27.77 -16.74 12.93
#